data_AF-A0A6J1NSX3-F1
#
_entry.id   AF-A0A6J1NSX3-F1
#
_cell.length_a   1.000
_cell.length_b   1.000
_cell.length_c   1.000
_cell.angle_alpha   90.00
_cell.angle_beta   90.00
_cell.angle_gamma   90.00
#
_symmetry.space_group_name_H-M   'P 1'
#
loop_
_entity.id
_entity.type
_entity.pdbx_description
1 polymer ?
#
loop_
_entity_poly.entity_id
_entity_poly.type
_entity_poly.pdbx_seq_one_letter_code
_entity_poly.pdbx_strand_id
1 'polypeptide(L)'
;MMKTLMCEDHDCSCTECLCIGFLEEQPEIPSKPIWTGSAYEKEVLLDASALGDVPAVYRVPAPAPHQMPVIGVYIDPRVRTGFRYKIRPMQALDAPPLSVKPRYLFDGKALTLQSIGRGFARRLTFDHDGSTLNENTNYFWSDSRPEGFVFEIEAVAIGDKFTIYDANHEPQGTLEVIQQQKNQIELEQKISEDGSIEKRVKVNTLCKIEWYENDDITKLVPVSGIAILKKGRGNAVVTRVVNVAIGIKQLKKGYELKPGIKSSSRRITVSGSDINDIPCQYSVVGLERYELPVIGTYIDPRIVPGFYYRVRPANSRHRLFEGRSLLLQSIGMGYGKRITFKPDTLNAPENYFWSDSHPDGVGMEPRAVHPDMKFTVTGNGGLLGEAMVFRADLPQVEEKTEYVDVPGKRGKAVQKYIQVHVTCHVKLATTGGGSVDSEVHLMKVSGTALVRKEPDQAAAKLVKVFNVGLDSQLNLLFAHSQTELTFHPLP
;
A
#
# COMPACT_ATOMS: atom_id res chain seq x y z
N MET A 1 25.56 8.00 -51.16
CA MET A 1 26.06 9.14 -50.36
C MET A 1 26.35 8.63 -48.96
N MET A 2 27.56 8.13 -48.75
CA MET A 2 28.11 7.80 -47.43
C MET A 2 29.02 8.97 -47.04
N LYS A 3 28.83 9.51 -45.84
CA LYS A 3 29.79 10.42 -45.20
C LYS A 3 30.40 9.68 -44.02
N THR A 4 31.70 9.45 -44.13
CA THR A 4 32.63 9.05 -43.05
C THR A 4 33.20 10.32 -42.43
N LEU A 5 33.39 10.32 -41.10
CA LEU A 5 34.34 11.13 -40.31
C LEU A 5 34.29 10.55 -38.88
N MET A 6 35.19 9.64 -38.47
CA MET A 6 36.55 9.85 -37.96
C MET A 6 36.65 10.88 -36.83
N CYS A 7 37.01 10.41 -35.63
CA CYS A 7 37.91 11.11 -34.71
C CYS A 7 38.59 10.10 -33.78
N GLU A 8 39.92 10.20 -33.72
CA GLU A 8 40.90 9.34 -33.06
C GLU A 8 41.10 9.69 -31.57
N ASP A 9 41.37 8.64 -30.78
CA ASP A 9 42.37 8.43 -29.73
C ASP A 9 42.86 9.56 -28.79
N HIS A 10 42.88 9.24 -27.48
CA HIS A 10 44.14 9.22 -26.71
C HIS A 10 44.07 8.42 -25.37
N ASP A 11 45.01 7.46 -25.30
CA ASP A 11 45.91 7.06 -24.20
C ASP A 11 45.45 6.29 -22.93
N CYS A 12 45.89 5.00 -22.93
CA CYS A 12 46.70 4.27 -21.93
C CYS A 12 46.24 4.25 -20.44
N SER A 13 46.19 3.14 -19.71
CA SER A 13 47.01 1.92 -19.76
C SER A 13 46.48 0.86 -18.76
N CYS A 14 47.01 -0.37 -18.90
CA CYS A 14 47.08 -1.46 -17.90
C CYS A 14 45.95 -2.52 -17.88
N THR A 15 46.17 -3.53 -18.75
CA THR A 15 46.30 -4.97 -18.42
C THR A 15 45.32 -5.60 -17.42
N GLU A 16 44.26 -6.21 -17.95
CA GLU A 16 43.82 -7.59 -17.68
C GLU A 16 42.71 -7.97 -18.69
N CYS A 17 43.07 -8.16 -19.96
CA CYS A 17 42.17 -8.77 -20.94
C CYS A 17 42.41 -10.28 -20.96
N LEU A 18 41.75 -11.01 -20.07
CA LEU A 18 41.57 -12.44 -20.20
C LEU A 18 40.66 -12.71 -21.41
N CYS A 19 41.18 -13.47 -22.36
CA CYS A 19 40.54 -13.88 -23.60
C CYS A 19 39.13 -14.42 -23.35
N ILE A 20 38.11 -13.69 -23.83
CA ILE A 20 36.77 -14.26 -24.02
C ILE A 20 36.87 -15.13 -25.27
N GLY A 21 37.10 -16.43 -25.06
CA GLY A 21 36.90 -17.41 -26.11
C GLY A 21 35.48 -17.28 -26.63
N PHE A 22 35.35 -17.12 -27.94
CA PHE A 22 34.10 -17.36 -28.66
C PHE A 22 33.63 -18.76 -28.30
N LEU A 23 32.67 -18.86 -27.38
CA LEU A 23 31.89 -20.07 -27.20
C LEU A 23 30.95 -20.14 -28.40
N GLU A 24 31.28 -21.06 -29.32
CA GLU A 24 30.36 -21.55 -30.34
C GLU A 24 29.01 -21.86 -29.67
N GLU A 25 27.95 -21.26 -30.20
CA GLU A 25 26.57 -21.62 -29.86
C GLU A 25 26.42 -23.12 -30.11
N GLN A 26 26.41 -23.90 -29.02
CA GLN A 26 25.95 -25.27 -29.07
C GLN A 26 24.50 -25.25 -29.57
N PRO A 27 24.16 -25.98 -30.65
CA PRO A 27 22.79 -26.01 -31.13
C PRO A 27 21.89 -26.51 -30.00
N GLU A 28 20.94 -25.68 -29.61
CA GLU A 28 19.90 -26.04 -28.64
C GLU A 28 19.29 -27.37 -29.07
N ILE A 29 19.50 -28.42 -28.25
CA ILE A 29 18.69 -29.63 -28.35
C ILE A 29 17.26 -29.16 -28.09
N PRO A 30 16.32 -29.28 -29.04
CA PRO A 30 14.97 -28.80 -28.82
C PRO A 30 14.34 -29.67 -27.73
N SER A 31 14.20 -29.11 -26.53
CA SER A 31 13.25 -29.64 -25.57
C SER A 31 11.87 -29.51 -26.23
N LYS A 32 11.32 -30.64 -26.66
CA LYS A 32 10.08 -30.68 -27.43
C LYS A 32 8.99 -29.91 -26.69
N PRO A 33 8.38 -28.87 -27.27
CA PRO A 33 7.11 -28.38 -26.76
C PRO A 33 6.10 -29.52 -26.93
N ILE A 34 5.42 -29.91 -25.86
CA ILE A 34 4.37 -30.96 -25.86
C ILE A 34 3.11 -30.51 -26.65
N TRP A 35 3.15 -29.35 -27.30
CA TRP A 35 2.03 -28.79 -28.05
C TRP A 35 2.46 -28.45 -29.48
N THR A 36 2.52 -29.46 -30.33
CA THR A 36 2.35 -29.29 -31.78
C THR A 36 0.93 -29.71 -32.16
N GLY A 37 -0.03 -28.86 -31.84
CA GLY A 37 -1.41 -28.94 -32.33
C GLY A 37 -1.75 -27.59 -32.97
N SER A 38 -2.35 -27.61 -34.16
CA SER A 38 -2.68 -26.38 -34.91
C SER A 38 -3.67 -25.50 -34.13
N ALA A 39 -3.64 -24.19 -34.36
CA ALA A 39 -4.51 -23.19 -33.73
C ALA A 39 -6.04 -23.33 -34.02
N TYR A 40 -6.47 -24.49 -34.55
CA TYR A 40 -7.84 -24.80 -34.93
C TYR A 40 -8.43 -26.02 -34.20
N GLU A 41 -7.68 -26.68 -33.32
CA GLU A 41 -8.27 -27.71 -32.45
C GLU A 41 -9.08 -27.04 -31.34
N LYS A 42 -10.41 -27.04 -31.48
CA LYS A 42 -11.34 -26.49 -30.48
C LYS A 42 -11.33 -27.30 -29.17
N GLU A 43 -10.70 -28.47 -29.16
CA GLU A 43 -10.86 -29.49 -28.14
C GLU A 43 -9.55 -30.22 -27.90
N VAL A 44 -9.38 -30.75 -26.68
CA VAL A 44 -8.20 -31.49 -26.24
C VAL A 44 -8.64 -32.76 -25.53
N LEU A 45 -7.89 -33.84 -25.72
CA LEU A 45 -8.05 -35.09 -24.98
C LEU A 45 -7.15 -35.06 -23.73
N LEU A 46 -7.78 -35.22 -22.57
CA LEU A 46 -7.12 -35.28 -21.27
C LEU A 46 -7.14 -36.73 -20.78
N ASP A 47 -5.96 -37.33 -20.69
CA ASP A 47 -5.78 -38.72 -20.25
C ASP A 47 -5.22 -38.78 -18.83
N ALA A 48 -6.01 -39.29 -17.89
CA ALA A 48 -5.61 -39.43 -16.50
C ALA A 48 -4.59 -40.56 -16.29
N SER A 49 -4.52 -41.54 -17.19
CA SER A 49 -3.51 -42.61 -17.11
C SER A 49 -2.09 -42.07 -17.32
N ALA A 50 -1.94 -41.03 -18.16
CA ALA A 50 -0.67 -40.33 -18.36
C ALA A 50 -0.18 -39.61 -17.10
N LEU A 51 -1.06 -39.37 -16.12
CA LEU A 51 -0.72 -38.81 -14.81
C LEU A 51 -0.40 -39.89 -13.76
N GLY A 52 -0.47 -41.18 -14.15
CA GLY A 52 -0.35 -42.31 -13.23
C GLY A 52 -1.59 -42.51 -12.34
N ASP A 53 -2.75 -41.95 -12.74
CA ASP A 53 -4.02 -42.12 -12.02
C ASP A 53 -4.93 -43.14 -12.73
N VAL A 54 -6.16 -43.30 -12.24
CA VAL A 54 -7.17 -44.21 -12.81
C VAL A 54 -7.33 -43.94 -14.33
N PRO A 55 -7.24 -44.98 -15.19
CA PRO A 55 -7.37 -44.79 -16.64
C PRO A 55 -8.75 -44.25 -17.03
N ALA A 56 -8.80 -42.96 -17.38
CA ALA A 56 -9.99 -42.28 -17.86
C ALA A 56 -9.56 -41.16 -18.82
N VAL A 57 -10.30 -41.02 -19.92
CA VAL A 57 -10.03 -40.03 -20.97
C VAL A 57 -11.22 -39.09 -21.08
N TYR A 58 -10.95 -37.79 -21.09
CA TYR A 58 -11.96 -36.74 -21.16
C TYR A 58 -11.70 -35.87 -22.39
N ARG A 59 -12.77 -35.50 -23.08
CA ARG A 59 -12.73 -34.59 -24.23
C ARG A 59 -13.31 -33.25 -23.80
N VAL A 60 -12.48 -32.20 -23.80
CA VAL A 60 -12.84 -30.89 -23.26
C VAL A 60 -12.45 -29.77 -24.23
N PRO A 61 -13.02 -28.55 -24.11
CA PRO A 61 -12.55 -27.41 -24.88
C PRO A 61 -11.08 -27.12 -24.59
N ALA A 62 -10.33 -26.67 -25.60
CA ALA A 62 -8.92 -26.30 -25.43
C ALA A 62 -8.76 -25.20 -24.36
N PRO A 63 -8.10 -25.48 -23.21
CA PRO A 63 -7.90 -24.47 -22.18
C PRO A 63 -6.99 -23.34 -22.66
N ALA A 64 -7.27 -22.10 -22.25
CA ALA A 64 -6.36 -21.00 -22.52
C ALA A 64 -5.02 -21.19 -21.76
N PRO A 65 -3.91 -20.52 -22.15
CA PRO A 65 -2.61 -20.73 -21.52
C PRO A 65 -2.55 -20.48 -20.00
N HIS A 66 -3.44 -19.65 -19.46
CA HIS A 66 -3.57 -19.35 -18.03
C HIS A 66 -4.49 -20.31 -17.27
N GLN A 67 -5.12 -21.26 -17.97
CA GLN A 67 -6.11 -22.19 -17.43
C GLN A 67 -5.50 -23.59 -17.24
N MET A 68 -5.94 -24.23 -16.17
CA MET A 68 -5.58 -25.60 -15.79
C MET A 68 -6.86 -26.43 -15.67
N PRO A 69 -7.11 -27.40 -16.56
CA PRO A 69 -8.34 -28.19 -16.54
C PRO A 69 -8.38 -29.20 -15.38
N VAL A 70 -9.57 -29.41 -14.84
CA VAL A 70 -9.87 -30.35 -13.76
C VAL A 70 -11.21 -31.03 -14.06
N ILE A 71 -11.22 -32.35 -14.23
CA ILE A 71 -12.42 -33.11 -14.58
C ILE A 71 -12.31 -34.57 -14.12
N GLY A 72 -13.29 -35.07 -13.36
CA GLY A 72 -13.29 -36.44 -12.86
C GLY A 72 -11.99 -36.78 -12.11
N VAL A 73 -11.24 -37.78 -12.57
CA VAL A 73 -9.93 -38.12 -12.00
C VAL A 73 -8.75 -37.33 -12.59
N TYR A 74 -8.96 -36.60 -13.70
CA TYR A 74 -7.91 -35.78 -14.31
C TYR A 74 -7.77 -34.45 -13.57
N ILE A 75 -6.61 -34.22 -12.95
CA ILE A 75 -6.23 -32.95 -12.34
C ILE A 75 -4.96 -32.47 -13.05
N ASP A 76 -4.98 -31.31 -13.71
CA ASP A 76 -3.79 -30.74 -14.33
C ASP A 76 -2.61 -30.72 -13.32
N PRO A 77 -1.42 -31.24 -13.65
CA PRO A 77 -0.27 -31.34 -12.74
C PRO A 77 0.22 -30.03 -12.11
N ARG A 78 -0.18 -28.89 -12.69
CA ARG A 78 0.06 -27.54 -12.16
C ARG A 78 -0.91 -27.17 -11.04
N VAL A 79 -2.06 -27.84 -10.91
CA VAL A 79 -2.97 -27.64 -9.77
C VAL A 79 -2.38 -28.31 -8.53
N ARG A 80 -1.94 -27.52 -7.56
CA ARG A 80 -1.27 -27.98 -6.34
C ARG A 80 -1.89 -27.34 -5.11
N THR A 81 -1.97 -28.10 -4.03
CA THR A 81 -2.43 -27.57 -2.74
C THR A 81 -1.50 -26.46 -2.24
N GLY A 82 -2.00 -25.57 -1.40
CA GLY A 82 -1.30 -24.41 -0.86
C GLY A 82 -1.27 -23.19 -1.78
N PHE A 83 -1.73 -23.29 -3.02
CA PHE A 83 -1.79 -22.15 -3.96
C PHE A 83 -3.22 -21.65 -4.12
N ARG A 84 -3.37 -20.38 -4.48
CA ARG A 84 -4.68 -19.74 -4.70
C ARG A 84 -5.12 -19.86 -6.15
N TYR A 85 -6.41 -20.15 -6.33
CA TYR A 85 -7.02 -20.31 -7.66
C TYR A 85 -8.39 -19.66 -7.75
N LYS A 86 -8.65 -18.98 -8.86
CA LYS A 86 -10.00 -18.67 -9.34
C LYS A 86 -10.51 -19.86 -10.14
N ILE A 87 -11.77 -20.22 -9.93
CA ILE A 87 -12.35 -21.43 -10.50
C ILE A 87 -13.64 -21.11 -11.19
N ARG A 88 -13.82 -21.67 -12.37
CA ARG A 88 -15.08 -21.62 -13.10
C ARG A 88 -15.35 -22.96 -13.79
N PRO A 89 -16.62 -23.31 -14.03
CA PRO A 89 -16.96 -24.42 -14.91
C PRO A 89 -16.39 -24.21 -16.31
N MET A 90 -16.04 -25.31 -16.98
CA MET A 90 -15.79 -25.30 -18.42
C MET A 90 -17.09 -25.07 -19.19
N GLN A 91 -16.98 -24.59 -20.42
CA GLN A 91 -18.13 -24.51 -21.33
C GLN A 91 -18.35 -25.87 -21.97
N ALA A 92 -19.60 -26.22 -22.25
CA ALA A 92 -19.88 -27.37 -23.09
C ALA A 92 -19.31 -27.13 -24.50
N LEU A 93 -18.87 -28.20 -25.16
CA LEU A 93 -18.28 -28.15 -26.50
C LEU A 93 -19.21 -27.51 -27.53
N ASP A 94 -20.52 -27.74 -27.39
CA ASP A 94 -21.56 -27.25 -28.29
C ASP A 94 -22.15 -25.90 -27.85
N ALA A 95 -21.63 -25.29 -26.78
CA ALA A 95 -22.15 -24.02 -26.29
C ALA A 95 -21.79 -22.86 -27.25
N PRO A 96 -22.74 -21.95 -27.56
CA PRO A 96 -22.42 -20.74 -28.31
C PRO A 96 -21.40 -19.89 -27.53
N PRO A 97 -20.50 -19.16 -28.22
CA PRO A 97 -19.53 -18.29 -27.56
C PRO A 97 -20.26 -17.31 -26.64
N LEU A 98 -19.89 -17.37 -25.36
CA LEU A 98 -20.57 -16.64 -24.29
C LEU A 98 -20.60 -15.13 -24.58
N SER A 99 -21.81 -14.58 -24.76
CA SER A 99 -22.08 -13.14 -24.72
C SER A 99 -22.08 -12.59 -23.28
N VAL A 100 -22.12 -13.48 -22.29
CA VAL A 100 -22.17 -13.18 -20.85
C VAL A 100 -20.82 -13.51 -20.21
N LYS A 101 -20.40 -12.71 -19.21
CA LYS A 101 -19.16 -12.97 -18.46
C LYS A 101 -19.20 -14.36 -17.82
N PRO A 102 -18.07 -15.12 -17.84
CA PRO A 102 -18.00 -16.44 -17.20
C PRO A 102 -18.31 -16.35 -15.70
N ARG A 103 -19.16 -17.24 -15.20
CA ARG A 103 -19.53 -17.32 -13.78
C ARG A 103 -18.48 -18.14 -13.01
N TYR A 104 -17.71 -17.46 -12.17
CA TYR A 104 -16.76 -18.10 -11.27
C TYR A 104 -17.46 -18.64 -10.01
N LEU A 105 -16.91 -19.69 -9.42
CA LEU A 105 -17.27 -20.18 -8.10
C LEU A 105 -16.77 -19.19 -7.02
N PHE A 106 -17.27 -19.33 -5.79
CA PHE A 106 -16.85 -18.56 -4.62
C PHE A 106 -16.90 -17.04 -4.84
N ASP A 107 -17.96 -16.57 -5.50
CA ASP A 107 -18.16 -15.16 -5.85
C ASP A 107 -16.99 -14.55 -6.66
N GLY A 108 -16.24 -15.39 -7.38
CA GLY A 108 -15.08 -14.95 -8.17
C GLY A 108 -13.81 -14.68 -7.35
N LYS A 109 -13.80 -15.01 -6.06
CA LYS A 109 -12.61 -14.94 -5.22
C LYS A 109 -11.64 -16.07 -5.56
N ALA A 110 -10.34 -15.78 -5.48
CA ALA A 110 -9.33 -16.83 -5.52
C ALA A 110 -9.15 -17.39 -4.11
N LEU A 111 -9.34 -18.69 -3.95
CA LEU A 111 -9.20 -19.36 -2.66
C LEU A 111 -8.01 -20.32 -2.67
N THR A 112 -7.41 -20.54 -1.50
CA THR A 112 -6.26 -21.45 -1.36
C THR A 112 -6.73 -22.89 -1.39
N LEU A 113 -6.27 -23.70 -2.34
CA LEU A 113 -6.59 -25.12 -2.40
C LEU A 113 -5.90 -25.85 -1.24
N GLN A 114 -6.67 -26.35 -0.27
CA GLN A 114 -6.13 -27.00 0.93
C GLN A 114 -5.88 -28.50 0.69
N SER A 115 -6.81 -29.19 0.03
CA SER A 115 -6.69 -30.62 -0.20
C SER A 115 -7.35 -31.06 -1.51
N ILE A 116 -6.81 -32.17 -2.05
CA ILE A 116 -7.37 -32.92 -3.18
C ILE A 116 -7.64 -34.33 -2.65
N GLY A 117 -8.92 -34.72 -2.63
CA GLY A 117 -9.35 -36.04 -2.17
C GLY A 117 -8.88 -37.19 -3.05
N ARG A 118 -9.09 -38.41 -2.58
CA ARG A 118 -8.87 -39.65 -3.34
C ARG A 118 -10.21 -40.19 -3.88
N GLY A 119 -10.15 -41.06 -4.89
CA GLY A 119 -11.32 -41.74 -5.46
C GLY A 119 -11.58 -41.38 -6.93
N PHE A 120 -12.69 -41.89 -7.47
CA PHE A 120 -13.11 -41.63 -8.86
C PHE A 120 -13.61 -40.20 -9.08
N ALA A 121 -14.06 -39.56 -8.01
CA ALA A 121 -14.31 -38.14 -7.93
C ALA A 121 -13.33 -37.52 -6.92
N ARG A 122 -12.77 -36.35 -7.23
CA ARG A 122 -11.80 -35.67 -6.36
C ARG A 122 -12.51 -34.55 -5.61
N ARG A 123 -12.64 -34.71 -4.29
CA ARG A 123 -13.09 -33.61 -3.43
C ARG A 123 -11.99 -32.55 -3.35
N LEU A 124 -12.26 -31.38 -3.91
CA LEU A 124 -11.38 -30.22 -3.89
C LEU A 124 -11.85 -29.31 -2.76
N THR A 125 -11.02 -29.12 -1.75
CA THR A 125 -11.36 -28.32 -0.56
C THR A 125 -10.49 -27.07 -0.50
N PHE A 126 -11.11 -25.92 -0.30
CA PHE A 126 -10.46 -24.61 -0.25
C PHE A 126 -10.49 -24.03 1.16
N ASP A 127 -9.72 -22.97 1.41
CA ASP A 127 -9.74 -22.26 2.68
C ASP A 127 -11.10 -21.61 2.95
N HIS A 128 -11.38 -21.42 4.23
CA HIS A 128 -12.73 -21.16 4.75
C HIS A 128 -13.11 -19.67 4.76
N ASP A 129 -12.39 -18.81 4.02
CA ASP A 129 -12.54 -17.34 3.93
C ASP A 129 -13.57 -16.70 4.90
N GLY A 130 -13.18 -16.50 6.16
CA GLY A 130 -14.01 -15.83 7.18
C GLY A 130 -14.95 -16.71 8.02
N SER A 131 -15.08 -18.00 7.72
CA SER A 131 -15.83 -18.99 8.54
C SER A 131 -14.90 -19.80 9.46
N THR A 132 -15.41 -20.80 10.18
CA THR A 132 -14.57 -21.77 10.91
C THR A 132 -14.35 -23.04 10.06
N LEU A 133 -13.31 -23.82 10.36
CA LEU A 133 -13.02 -25.08 9.64
C LEU A 133 -14.24 -26.02 9.56
N ASN A 134 -15.06 -26.04 10.61
CA ASN A 134 -16.22 -26.95 10.74
C ASN A 134 -17.44 -26.49 9.92
N GLU A 135 -17.47 -25.24 9.47
CA GLU A 135 -18.57 -24.64 8.70
C GLU A 135 -18.16 -24.39 7.24
N ASN A 136 -16.99 -24.88 6.83
CA ASN A 136 -16.42 -24.60 5.53
C ASN A 136 -17.20 -25.27 4.39
N THR A 137 -17.99 -24.47 3.67
CA THR A 137 -18.71 -24.89 2.47
C THR A 137 -17.89 -24.77 1.19
N ASN A 138 -16.62 -24.32 1.26
CA ASN A 138 -15.77 -24.08 0.09
C ASN A 138 -15.14 -25.39 -0.41
N TYR A 139 -15.98 -26.31 -0.88
CA TYR A 139 -15.54 -27.53 -1.54
C TYR A 139 -16.49 -27.95 -2.65
N PHE A 140 -15.99 -28.73 -3.59
CA PHE A 140 -16.79 -29.39 -4.62
C PHE A 140 -16.09 -30.66 -5.09
N TRP A 141 -16.77 -31.50 -5.86
CA TRP A 141 -16.17 -32.66 -6.49
C TRP A 141 -15.84 -32.36 -7.95
N SER A 142 -14.69 -32.83 -8.43
CA SER A 142 -14.21 -32.62 -9.79
C SER A 142 -15.14 -33.16 -10.89
N ASP A 143 -16.12 -33.99 -10.56
CA ASP A 143 -17.15 -34.54 -11.43
C ASP A 143 -18.55 -33.96 -11.17
N SER A 144 -18.69 -32.99 -10.24
CA SER A 144 -19.97 -32.32 -9.98
C SER A 144 -20.53 -31.57 -11.20
N ARG A 145 -19.71 -31.42 -12.25
CA ARG A 145 -20.08 -30.93 -13.57
C ARG A 145 -19.52 -31.87 -14.64
N PRO A 146 -20.35 -32.35 -15.58
CA PRO A 146 -19.87 -33.22 -16.65
C PRO A 146 -18.89 -32.52 -17.59
N GLU A 147 -18.96 -31.19 -17.70
CA GLU A 147 -18.01 -30.40 -18.49
C GLU A 147 -16.67 -30.20 -17.77
N GLY A 148 -16.64 -30.38 -16.44
CA GLY A 148 -15.49 -30.11 -15.57
C GLY A 148 -15.26 -28.63 -15.27
N PHE A 149 -14.06 -28.31 -14.78
CA PHE A 149 -13.66 -27.00 -14.28
C PHE A 149 -12.31 -26.55 -14.87
N VAL A 150 -12.09 -25.24 -14.87
CA VAL A 150 -10.74 -24.67 -15.07
C VAL A 150 -10.33 -23.84 -13.88
N PHE A 151 -9.05 -23.99 -13.53
CA PHE A 151 -8.37 -23.27 -12.47
C PHE A 151 -7.48 -22.20 -13.09
N GLU A 152 -7.48 -21.02 -12.51
CA GLU A 152 -6.66 -19.87 -12.88
C GLU A 152 -5.86 -19.43 -11.66
N ILE A 153 -4.53 -19.47 -11.72
CA ILE A 153 -3.67 -19.16 -10.57
C ILE A 153 -3.76 -17.67 -10.20
N GLU A 154 -3.78 -17.37 -8.90
CA GLU A 154 -3.67 -15.99 -8.40
C GLU A 154 -2.45 -15.86 -7.49
N ALA A 155 -1.34 -15.42 -8.05
CA ALA A 155 -0.12 -15.14 -7.30
C ALA A 155 -0.22 -13.82 -6.55
N VAL A 156 -0.55 -12.75 -7.27
CA VAL A 156 -0.69 -11.39 -6.74
C VAL A 156 -2.16 -11.00 -6.75
N ALA A 157 -2.68 -10.47 -5.66
CA ALA A 157 -4.07 -10.04 -5.49
C ALA A 157 -4.19 -8.52 -5.36
N ILE A 158 -5.42 -8.02 -5.53
CA ILE A 158 -5.75 -6.61 -5.25
C ILE A 158 -5.53 -6.35 -3.77
N GLY A 159 -4.88 -5.24 -3.45
CA GLY A 159 -4.48 -4.86 -2.09
C GLY A 159 -3.11 -5.37 -1.66
N ASP A 160 -2.47 -6.27 -2.42
CA ASP A 160 -1.09 -6.70 -2.13
C ASP A 160 -0.14 -5.50 -2.21
N LYS A 161 0.75 -5.40 -1.22
CA LYS A 161 1.69 -4.28 -1.08
C LYS A 161 3.13 -4.75 -1.15
N PHE A 162 3.94 -3.99 -1.86
CA PHE A 162 5.35 -4.30 -2.09
C PHE A 162 6.23 -3.07 -1.93
N THR A 163 7.51 -3.32 -1.63
CA THR A 163 8.59 -2.33 -1.71
C THR A 163 9.35 -2.57 -3.00
N ILE A 164 9.62 -1.49 -3.73
CA ILE A 164 10.33 -1.48 -5.01
C ILE A 164 11.82 -1.35 -4.74
N TYR A 165 12.63 -2.23 -5.33
CA TYR A 165 14.09 -2.23 -5.24
C TYR A 165 14.68 -2.09 -6.64
N ASP A 166 15.72 -1.25 -6.77
CA ASP A 166 16.49 -1.13 -8.01
C ASP A 166 17.51 -2.27 -8.19
N ALA A 167 18.33 -2.16 -9.22
CA ALA A 167 19.39 -3.13 -9.51
C ALA A 167 20.50 -3.18 -8.44
N ASN A 168 20.64 -2.14 -7.62
CA ASN A 168 21.59 -2.09 -6.50
C ASN A 168 20.98 -2.66 -5.21
N HIS A 169 19.75 -3.19 -5.26
CA HIS A 169 18.98 -3.62 -4.10
C HIS A 169 18.68 -2.51 -3.09
N GLU A 170 18.63 -1.26 -3.56
CA GLU A 170 18.23 -0.12 -2.76
C GLU A 170 16.72 0.15 -2.92
N PRO A 171 15.99 0.41 -1.82
CA PRO A 171 14.55 0.63 -1.87
C PRO A 171 14.23 2.01 -2.46
N GLN A 172 13.41 2.02 -3.51
CA GLN A 172 13.08 3.21 -4.31
C GLN A 172 11.69 3.77 -4.04
N GLY A 173 10.80 2.95 -3.48
CA GLY A 173 9.39 3.31 -3.31
C GLY A 173 8.54 2.13 -2.87
N THR A 174 7.24 2.38 -2.80
CA THR A 174 6.23 1.39 -2.44
C THR A 174 5.18 1.28 -3.53
N LEU A 175 4.51 0.14 -3.56
CA LEU A 175 3.55 -0.23 -4.57
C LEU A 175 2.37 -0.95 -3.91
N GLU A 176 1.15 -0.59 -4.30
CA GLU A 176 -0.07 -1.30 -3.94
C GLU A 176 -0.82 -1.71 -5.22
N VAL A 177 -1.23 -2.97 -5.28
CA VAL A 177 -1.95 -3.52 -6.44
C VAL A 177 -3.40 -3.08 -6.37
N ILE A 178 -3.87 -2.37 -7.41
CA ILE A 178 -5.24 -1.83 -7.47
C ILE A 178 -6.12 -2.69 -8.37
N GLN A 179 -5.57 -3.22 -9.46
CA GLN A 179 -6.34 -3.98 -10.42
C GLN A 179 -5.48 -4.99 -11.16
N GLN A 180 -6.05 -6.15 -11.50
CA GLN A 180 -5.45 -7.09 -12.44
C GLN A 180 -5.76 -6.66 -13.88
N GLN A 181 -4.73 -6.52 -14.73
CA GLN A 181 -4.92 -6.11 -16.14
C GLN A 181 -5.00 -7.29 -17.12
N LYS A 182 -4.29 -8.39 -16.84
CA LYS A 182 -4.35 -9.64 -17.62
C LYS A 182 -4.36 -10.85 -16.70
N ASN A 183 -4.89 -11.98 -17.17
CA ASN A 183 -4.82 -13.23 -16.40
C ASN A 183 -3.36 -13.61 -16.11
N GLN A 184 -3.13 -14.18 -14.93
CA GLN A 184 -1.80 -14.59 -14.49
C GLN A 184 -1.47 -15.95 -15.10
N ILE A 185 -0.22 -16.14 -15.55
CA ILE A 185 0.19 -17.32 -16.30
C ILE A 185 1.33 -18.00 -15.55
N GLU A 186 1.14 -19.26 -15.16
CA GLU A 186 2.23 -20.10 -14.66
C GLU A 186 3.20 -20.41 -15.80
N LEU A 187 4.46 -19.99 -15.64
CA LEU A 187 5.54 -20.21 -16.61
C LEU A 187 6.32 -21.48 -16.28
N GLU A 188 6.55 -21.71 -14.99
CA GLU A 188 7.45 -22.77 -14.51
C GLU A 188 7.01 -23.23 -13.12
N GLN A 189 7.19 -24.53 -12.86
CA GLN A 189 7.04 -25.15 -11.54
C GLN A 189 8.24 -26.04 -11.26
N LYS A 190 8.90 -25.83 -10.12
CA LYS A 190 9.97 -26.68 -9.61
C LYS A 190 9.54 -27.31 -8.29
N ILE A 191 9.69 -28.63 -8.19
CA ILE A 191 9.44 -29.39 -6.96
C ILE A 191 10.79 -29.88 -6.47
N SER A 192 11.16 -29.51 -5.25
CA SER A 192 12.41 -29.91 -4.61
C SER A 192 12.25 -31.24 -3.87
N GLU A 193 13.36 -31.89 -3.55
CA GLU A 193 13.38 -33.19 -2.83
C GLU A 193 12.71 -33.13 -1.46
N ASP A 194 12.75 -31.98 -0.80
CA ASP A 194 12.08 -31.71 0.48
C ASP A 194 10.55 -31.53 0.35
N GLY A 195 10.01 -31.67 -0.86
CA GLY A 195 8.60 -31.47 -1.19
C GLY A 195 8.17 -30.01 -1.31
N SER A 196 9.11 -29.06 -1.18
CA SER A 196 8.81 -27.64 -1.43
C SER A 196 8.53 -27.40 -2.91
N ILE A 197 7.60 -26.48 -3.18
CA ILE A 197 7.18 -26.15 -4.54
C ILE A 197 7.47 -24.67 -4.78
N GLU A 198 8.21 -24.39 -5.86
CA GLU A 198 8.40 -23.04 -6.38
C GLU A 198 7.63 -22.89 -7.70
N LYS A 199 6.84 -21.83 -7.83
CA LYS A 199 6.16 -21.47 -9.08
C LYS A 199 6.60 -20.09 -9.53
N ARG A 200 6.81 -19.94 -10.85
CA ARG A 200 7.06 -18.65 -11.49
C ARG A 200 5.83 -18.26 -12.28
N VAL A 201 5.21 -17.16 -11.91
CA VAL A 201 3.93 -16.71 -12.46
C VAL A 201 4.09 -15.33 -13.08
N LYS A 202 3.79 -15.20 -14.37
CA LYS A 202 3.75 -13.92 -15.05
C LYS A 202 2.55 -13.11 -14.59
N VAL A 203 2.81 -11.88 -14.14
CA VAL A 203 1.79 -10.96 -13.63
C VAL A 203 1.77 -9.67 -14.43
N ASN A 204 0.56 -9.09 -14.57
CA ASN A 204 0.33 -7.81 -15.21
C ASN A 204 -0.80 -7.09 -14.47
N THR A 205 -0.45 -6.05 -13.72
CA THR A 205 -1.31 -5.38 -12.76
C THR A 205 -1.25 -3.87 -12.96
N LEU A 206 -2.33 -3.17 -12.62
CA LEU A 206 -2.32 -1.73 -12.42
C LEU A 206 -2.06 -1.46 -10.94
N CYS A 207 -1.07 -0.64 -10.67
CA CYS A 207 -0.62 -0.40 -9.31
C CYS A 207 -0.57 1.09 -8.98
N LYS A 208 -0.86 1.41 -7.71
CA LYS A 208 -0.60 2.70 -7.09
C LYS A 208 0.85 2.71 -6.62
N ILE A 209 1.69 3.55 -7.24
CA ILE A 209 3.12 3.65 -6.90
C ILE A 209 3.41 4.97 -6.21
N GLU A 210 4.26 4.88 -5.20
CA GLU A 210 4.74 5.97 -4.39
C GLU A 210 6.28 5.90 -4.33
N TRP A 211 6.96 6.82 -5.02
CA TRP A 211 8.43 6.88 -5.01
C TRP A 211 8.93 7.61 -3.78
N TYR A 212 10.13 7.27 -3.31
CA TYR A 212 10.75 7.93 -2.17
C TYR A 212 11.36 9.28 -2.51
N GLU A 213 12.03 9.41 -3.66
CA GLU A 213 12.74 10.64 -4.02
C GLU A 213 11.87 11.70 -4.73
N ASN A 214 10.64 11.35 -5.14
CA ASN A 214 9.72 12.28 -5.79
C ASN A 214 8.45 12.38 -4.96
N ASP A 215 8.53 13.23 -3.93
CA ASP A 215 7.38 13.54 -3.09
C ASP A 215 6.20 14.03 -3.96
N ASP A 216 5.00 13.59 -3.55
CA ASP A 216 3.69 14.09 -3.97
C ASP A 216 2.97 13.47 -5.17
N ILE A 217 3.59 12.61 -5.98
CA ILE A 217 2.84 11.97 -7.08
C ILE A 217 2.72 10.47 -6.89
N THR A 218 1.67 10.11 -6.16
CA THR A 218 1.05 8.80 -6.32
C THR A 218 0.64 8.64 -7.79
N LYS A 219 1.22 7.67 -8.49
CA LYS A 219 0.86 7.40 -9.90
C LYS A 219 0.22 6.02 -10.03
N LEU A 220 -0.92 5.98 -10.72
CA LEU A 220 -1.49 4.73 -11.23
C LEU A 220 -0.72 4.34 -12.49
N VAL A 221 0.05 3.26 -12.40
CA VAL A 221 0.88 2.79 -13.50
C VAL A 221 0.77 1.27 -13.68
N PRO A 222 0.79 0.77 -14.92
CA PRO A 222 0.86 -0.65 -15.16
C PRO A 222 2.24 -1.18 -14.78
N VAL A 223 2.23 -2.36 -14.18
CA VAL A 223 3.40 -3.08 -13.71
C VAL A 223 3.31 -4.51 -14.22
N SER A 224 4.42 -5.00 -14.74
CA SER A 224 4.54 -6.39 -15.17
C SER A 224 5.81 -7.01 -14.60
N GLY A 225 5.79 -8.31 -14.36
CA GLY A 225 6.92 -9.02 -13.80
C GLY A 225 6.64 -10.52 -13.66
N ILE A 226 7.57 -11.21 -13.01
CA ILE A 226 7.45 -12.65 -12.71
C ILE A 226 7.42 -12.81 -11.19
N ALA A 227 6.25 -13.13 -10.65
CA ALA A 227 6.07 -13.45 -9.24
C ALA A 227 6.64 -14.84 -8.96
N ILE A 228 7.48 -14.95 -7.94
CA ILE A 228 8.05 -16.21 -7.46
C ILE A 228 7.29 -16.59 -6.20
N LEU A 229 6.57 -17.71 -6.27
CA LEU A 229 5.83 -18.26 -5.14
C LEU A 229 6.59 -19.45 -4.59
N LYS A 230 6.75 -19.49 -3.27
CA LYS A 230 7.36 -20.63 -2.58
C LYS A 230 6.36 -21.23 -1.59
N LYS A 231 6.17 -22.54 -1.68
CA LYS A 231 5.36 -23.33 -0.77
C LYS A 231 6.26 -24.33 -0.04
N GLY A 232 6.28 -24.26 1.29
CA GLY A 232 6.84 -25.29 2.17
C GLY A 232 5.75 -26.20 2.72
N ARG A 233 5.68 -26.32 4.05
CA ARG A 233 4.64 -27.11 4.74
C ARG A 233 3.26 -26.43 4.79
N GLY A 234 3.19 -25.12 4.56
CA GLY A 234 1.95 -24.33 4.61
C GLY A 234 1.48 -23.85 3.23
N ASN A 235 0.75 -22.73 3.23
CA ASN A 235 0.34 -22.04 2.02
C ASN A 235 1.54 -21.43 1.30
N ALA A 236 1.43 -21.29 -0.02
CA ALA A 236 2.39 -20.61 -0.85
C ALA A 236 2.37 -19.11 -0.55
N VAL A 237 3.55 -18.51 -0.49
CA VAL A 237 3.70 -17.06 -0.36
C VAL A 237 4.52 -16.53 -1.52
N VAL A 238 4.18 -15.32 -1.99
CA VAL A 238 5.03 -14.58 -2.92
C VAL A 238 6.29 -14.19 -2.16
N THR A 239 7.46 -14.64 -2.58
CA THR A 239 8.73 -14.26 -1.96
C THR A 239 9.26 -12.97 -2.55
N ARG A 240 9.08 -12.79 -3.86
CA ARG A 240 9.46 -11.60 -4.63
C ARG A 240 8.81 -11.61 -6.01
N VAL A 241 8.81 -10.45 -6.67
CA VAL A 241 8.51 -10.30 -8.09
C VAL A 241 9.77 -9.78 -8.78
N VAL A 242 10.25 -10.47 -9.80
CA VAL A 242 11.50 -10.13 -10.50
C VAL A 242 11.24 -9.70 -11.94
N ASN A 243 12.26 -9.14 -12.58
CA ASN A 243 12.19 -8.59 -13.95
C ASN A 243 11.04 -7.59 -14.09
N VAL A 244 10.86 -6.76 -13.05
CA VAL A 244 9.72 -5.86 -12.96
C VAL A 244 9.94 -4.68 -13.88
N ALA A 245 8.91 -4.39 -14.67
CA ALA A 245 8.85 -3.25 -15.55
C ALA A 245 7.67 -2.36 -15.15
N ILE A 246 7.95 -1.08 -14.92
CA ILE A 246 7.00 -0.09 -14.42
C ILE A 246 6.75 0.96 -15.50
N GLY A 247 5.47 1.19 -15.85
CA GLY A 247 5.04 2.20 -16.82
C GLY A 247 4.90 1.70 -18.27
N ILE A 248 4.47 2.58 -19.17
CA ILE A 248 4.26 2.28 -20.60
C ILE A 248 5.22 3.06 -21.50
N LYS A 249 5.34 4.38 -21.29
CA LYS A 249 6.11 5.30 -22.16
C LYS A 249 7.58 5.46 -21.76
N GLN A 250 7.86 5.38 -20.46
CA GLN A 250 9.22 5.36 -19.90
C GLN A 250 9.35 4.08 -19.08
N LEU A 251 9.46 2.96 -19.79
CA LEU A 251 9.51 1.62 -19.20
C LEU A 251 10.81 1.48 -18.40
N LYS A 252 10.74 1.76 -17.10
CA LYS A 252 11.86 1.51 -16.20
C LYS A 252 11.87 0.01 -15.88
N LYS A 253 12.91 -0.70 -16.34
CA LYS A 253 13.07 -2.16 -16.17
C LYS A 253 14.10 -2.45 -15.09
N GLY A 254 14.11 -3.70 -14.62
CA GLY A 254 15.15 -4.22 -13.74
C GLY A 254 14.85 -4.04 -12.26
N TYR A 255 13.59 -3.73 -11.89
CA TYR A 255 13.21 -3.69 -10.50
C TYR A 255 12.93 -5.09 -9.95
N GLU A 256 13.09 -5.20 -8.64
CA GLU A 256 12.62 -6.30 -7.82
C GLU A 256 11.54 -5.76 -6.86
N LEU A 257 10.43 -6.48 -6.70
CA LEU A 257 9.43 -6.18 -5.68
C LEU A 257 9.55 -7.21 -4.56
N LYS A 258 9.63 -6.74 -3.31
CA LYS A 258 9.55 -7.62 -2.13
C LYS A 258 8.27 -7.32 -1.36
N PRO A 259 7.53 -8.34 -0.88
CA PRO A 259 6.30 -8.14 -0.13
C PRO A 259 6.49 -7.24 1.09
N GLY A 260 5.49 -6.42 1.38
CA GLY A 260 5.50 -5.48 2.50
C GLY A 260 5.96 -4.07 2.13
N ILE A 261 5.80 -3.13 3.06
CA ILE A 261 6.11 -1.70 2.89
C ILE A 261 7.27 -1.33 3.81
N LYS A 262 8.34 -0.80 3.24
CA LYS A 262 9.52 -0.30 3.98
C LYS A 262 9.57 1.23 4.02
N SER A 263 8.56 1.88 4.61
CA SER A 263 8.47 3.35 4.68
C SER A 263 9.69 4.02 5.31
N SER A 264 10.38 3.34 6.22
CA SER A 264 11.59 3.84 6.89
C SER A 264 12.79 4.08 5.97
N SER A 265 12.70 3.68 4.70
CA SER A 265 13.73 3.97 3.70
C SER A 265 13.40 5.17 2.82
N ARG A 266 12.32 5.90 3.10
CA ARG A 266 12.01 7.14 2.39
C ARG A 266 13.13 8.15 2.58
N ARG A 267 13.62 8.68 1.48
CA ARG A 267 14.68 9.70 1.43
C ARG A 267 14.09 10.98 0.87
N ILE A 268 14.30 12.08 1.58
CA ILE A 268 13.97 13.41 1.10
C ILE A 268 15.25 14.25 1.06
N THR A 269 15.36 15.09 0.04
CA THR A 269 16.47 16.02 -0.09
C THR A 269 15.94 17.42 0.16
N VAL A 270 16.53 18.12 1.11
CA VAL A 270 16.13 19.47 1.51
C VAL A 270 17.33 20.42 1.41
N SER A 271 17.10 21.66 1.01
CA SER A 271 18.16 22.68 0.94
C SER A 271 17.77 23.94 1.68
N GLY A 272 18.70 24.48 2.47
CA GLY A 272 18.49 25.77 3.14
C GLY A 272 18.25 26.92 2.15
N SER A 273 18.74 26.82 0.91
CA SER A 273 18.44 27.79 -0.16
C SER A 273 16.94 27.92 -0.44
N ASP A 274 16.20 26.82 -0.33
CA ASP A 274 14.78 26.75 -0.69
C ASP A 274 13.91 27.53 0.32
N ILE A 275 14.47 27.80 1.50
CA ILE A 275 13.82 28.51 2.60
C ILE A 275 14.46 29.87 2.87
N ASN A 276 15.32 30.35 1.96
CA ASN A 276 16.12 31.58 2.09
C ASN A 276 17.02 31.59 3.34
N ASP A 277 17.58 30.44 3.71
CA ASP A 277 18.58 30.27 4.76
C ASP A 277 19.94 29.86 4.14
N ILE A 278 20.90 29.47 4.97
CA ILE A 278 22.23 29.04 4.55
C ILE A 278 22.11 27.87 3.56
N PRO A 279 22.74 27.94 2.36
CA PRO A 279 22.52 27.01 1.25
C PRO A 279 23.23 25.66 1.42
N CYS A 280 22.99 24.99 2.55
CA CYS A 280 23.40 23.61 2.80
C CYS A 280 22.31 22.65 2.36
N GLN A 281 22.71 21.59 1.65
CA GLN A 281 21.82 20.52 1.22
C GLN A 281 21.97 19.31 2.14
N TYR A 282 20.85 18.73 2.54
CA TYR A 282 20.78 17.56 3.41
C TYR A 282 19.91 16.47 2.78
N SER A 283 20.29 15.22 3.01
CA SER A 283 19.51 14.04 2.65
C SER A 283 19.03 13.37 3.93
N VAL A 284 17.72 13.39 4.16
CA VAL A 284 17.08 12.86 5.36
C VAL A 284 16.39 11.55 5.02
N VAL A 285 16.65 10.50 5.80
CA VAL A 285 16.08 9.16 5.58
C VAL A 285 15.22 8.73 6.77
N GLY A 286 14.05 8.15 6.49
CA GLY A 286 13.18 7.53 7.49
C GLY A 286 12.05 8.41 8.02
N LEU A 287 11.88 9.62 7.50
CA LEU A 287 10.73 10.47 7.84
C LEU A 287 9.43 9.92 7.27
N GLU A 288 8.40 9.95 8.11
CA GLU A 288 7.04 9.64 7.69
C GLU A 288 6.44 10.82 6.92
N ARG A 289 5.39 10.58 6.13
CA ARG A 289 4.76 11.61 5.27
C ARG A 289 4.20 12.81 6.00
N TYR A 290 3.73 12.59 7.21
CA TYR A 290 3.12 13.62 8.03
C TYR A 290 4.15 14.42 8.83
N GLU A 291 5.43 14.10 8.71
CA GLU A 291 6.50 14.71 9.49
C GLU A 291 7.25 15.76 8.67
N LEU A 292 7.44 16.91 9.30
CA LEU A 292 8.14 18.05 8.75
C LEU A 292 9.64 17.92 9.08
N PRO A 293 10.54 17.98 8.09
CA PRO A 293 11.97 17.81 8.30
C PRO A 293 12.65 18.95 9.08
N VAL A 294 13.55 18.56 9.97
CA VAL A 294 14.48 19.43 10.70
C VAL A 294 15.87 18.80 10.68
N ILE A 295 16.84 19.46 10.05
CA ILE A 295 18.24 18.99 10.00
C ILE A 295 19.20 20.15 9.74
N GLY A 296 20.24 20.28 10.57
CA GLY A 296 21.28 21.30 10.39
C GLY A 296 20.69 22.72 10.25
N THR A 297 20.97 23.40 9.14
CA THR A 297 20.40 24.74 8.87
C THR A 297 18.96 24.70 8.35
N TYR A 298 18.47 23.55 7.90
CA TYR A 298 17.13 23.42 7.33
C TYR A 298 16.08 23.13 8.41
N ILE A 299 15.05 23.97 8.46
CA ILE A 299 13.82 23.73 9.21
C ILE A 299 12.68 23.96 8.22
N ASP A 300 11.80 22.96 8.05
CA ASP A 300 10.64 23.09 7.18
C ASP A 300 9.86 24.37 7.52
N PRO A 301 9.57 25.27 6.56
CA PRO A 301 8.92 26.57 6.81
C PRO A 301 7.52 26.46 7.43
N ARG A 302 6.90 25.27 7.36
CA ARG A 302 5.62 24.99 8.02
C ARG A 302 5.81 24.83 9.53
N ILE A 303 7.02 24.62 10.04
CA ILE A 303 7.28 24.57 11.48
C ILE A 303 7.32 25.99 12.04
N VAL A 304 6.18 26.43 12.57
CA VAL A 304 6.00 27.78 13.12
C VAL A 304 5.86 27.73 14.65
N PRO A 305 6.54 28.61 15.40
CA PRO A 305 6.34 28.75 16.84
C PRO A 305 4.90 29.13 17.21
N GLY A 306 4.46 28.66 18.38
CA GLY A 306 3.11 28.79 18.90
C GLY A 306 2.17 27.66 18.49
N PHE A 307 2.63 26.64 17.78
CA PHE A 307 1.87 25.43 17.48
C PHE A 307 2.42 24.21 18.22
N TYR A 308 1.60 23.18 18.39
CA TYR A 308 2.02 21.93 19.03
C TYR A 308 2.63 20.97 18.02
N TYR A 309 3.73 20.32 18.41
CA TYR A 309 4.35 19.28 17.61
C TYR A 309 4.74 18.09 18.46
N ARG A 310 4.77 16.92 17.83
CA ARG A 310 5.32 15.69 18.37
C ARG A 310 6.59 15.36 17.59
N VAL A 311 7.65 14.98 18.29
CA VAL A 311 9.00 14.97 17.73
C VAL A 311 9.63 13.59 17.81
N ARG A 312 10.33 13.16 16.76
CA ARG A 312 11.19 11.97 16.79
C ARG A 312 12.39 12.11 15.84
N PRO A 313 13.51 11.43 16.08
CA PRO A 313 14.59 11.30 15.09
C PRO A 313 14.11 10.51 13.86
N ALA A 314 14.56 10.89 12.66
CA ALA A 314 14.06 10.35 11.40
C ALA A 314 14.19 8.81 11.29
N ASN A 315 15.30 8.24 11.76
CA ASN A 315 15.56 6.80 11.69
C ASN A 315 15.21 6.04 13.00
N SER A 316 14.43 6.65 13.90
CA SER A 316 14.06 6.07 15.19
C SER A 316 12.56 6.08 15.42
N ARG A 317 12.04 5.00 16.02
CA ARG A 317 10.66 4.95 16.54
C ARG A 317 10.54 5.59 17.93
N HIS A 318 11.66 5.79 18.62
CA HIS A 318 11.66 6.45 19.92
C HIS A 318 11.41 7.94 19.75
N ARG A 319 10.30 8.41 20.30
CA ARG A 319 9.92 9.82 20.25
C ARG A 319 10.66 10.59 21.34
N LEU A 320 11.04 11.82 21.04
CA LEU A 320 11.57 12.74 22.04
C LEU A 320 10.45 13.16 23.01
N PHE A 321 10.83 13.61 24.21
CA PHE A 321 9.90 14.11 25.23
C PHE A 321 8.81 13.10 25.61
N GLU A 322 9.18 11.82 25.70
CA GLU A 322 8.25 10.70 25.99
C GLU A 322 7.11 10.58 24.95
N GLY A 323 7.30 11.18 23.77
CA GLY A 323 6.27 11.27 22.75
C GLY A 323 5.13 12.20 23.11
N ARG A 324 5.27 13.13 24.06
CA ARG A 324 4.29 14.19 24.30
C ARG A 324 4.26 15.17 23.13
N SER A 325 3.11 15.79 22.92
CA SER A 325 2.95 16.89 21.97
C SER A 325 3.18 18.19 22.72
N LEU A 326 4.21 18.96 22.36
CA LEU A 326 4.61 20.15 23.09
C LEU A 326 4.45 21.41 22.24
N LEU A 327 4.12 22.52 22.89
CA LEU A 327 4.01 23.83 22.26
C LEU A 327 5.40 24.35 21.90
N LEU A 328 5.68 24.55 20.61
CA LEU A 328 6.93 25.16 20.16
C LEU A 328 6.95 26.64 20.57
N GLN A 329 7.98 27.09 21.28
CA GLN A 329 8.12 28.47 21.73
C GLN A 329 9.02 29.29 20.82
N SER A 330 10.14 28.73 20.39
CA SER A 330 11.12 29.45 19.58
C SER A 330 11.99 28.50 18.77
N ILE A 331 12.53 29.07 17.69
CA ILE A 331 13.55 28.46 16.83
C ILE A 331 14.74 29.43 16.84
N GLY A 332 15.90 28.94 17.27
CA GLY A 332 17.14 29.70 17.27
C GLY A 332 17.64 30.00 15.85
N MET A 333 18.42 31.06 15.72
CA MET A 333 19.14 31.39 14.48
C MET A 333 20.53 30.73 14.44
N GLY A 334 21.16 30.73 13.26
CA GLY A 334 22.50 30.15 13.05
C GLY A 334 22.47 28.76 12.40
N TYR A 335 23.59 28.03 12.54
CA TYR A 335 23.86 26.75 11.87
C TYR A 335 23.21 25.56 12.58
N GLY A 336 23.50 25.40 13.88
CA GLY A 336 22.73 24.56 14.78
C GLY A 336 21.62 25.40 15.39
N LYS A 337 20.38 25.21 14.95
CA LYS A 337 19.24 25.98 15.45
C LYS A 337 18.71 25.29 16.70
N ARG A 338 18.51 26.05 17.78
CA ARG A 338 17.90 25.52 19.00
C ARG A 338 16.38 25.54 18.88
N ILE A 339 15.74 24.37 18.88
CA ILE A 339 14.29 24.22 18.88
C ILE A 339 13.86 24.12 20.35
N THR A 340 13.10 25.09 20.83
CA THR A 340 12.68 25.16 22.25
C THR A 340 11.18 25.04 22.38
N PHE A 341 10.72 24.09 23.19
CA PHE A 341 9.31 23.90 23.52
C PHE A 341 9.00 24.39 24.92
N LYS A 342 7.71 24.62 25.19
CA LYS A 342 7.23 25.03 26.50
C LYS A 342 7.68 24.01 27.56
N PRO A 343 8.44 24.43 28.58
CA PRO A 343 8.89 23.52 29.63
C PRO A 343 7.77 23.25 30.63
N ASP A 344 7.85 22.12 31.33
CA ASP A 344 6.95 21.81 32.44
C ASP A 344 7.28 22.68 33.67
N THR A 345 8.56 23.05 33.83
CA THR A 345 9.03 23.96 34.89
C THR A 345 9.97 25.03 34.33
N LEU A 346 9.89 26.26 34.84
CA LEU A 346 10.75 27.35 34.39
C LEU A 346 12.21 27.22 34.86
N ASN A 347 12.45 26.48 35.95
CA ASN A 347 13.75 26.39 36.59
C ASN A 347 14.69 25.35 35.95
N ALA A 348 14.14 24.37 35.24
CA ALA A 348 14.89 23.33 34.54
C ALA A 348 14.23 23.02 33.18
N PRO A 349 14.39 23.89 32.17
CA PRO A 349 13.78 23.67 30.87
C PRO A 349 14.54 22.60 30.08
N GLU A 350 14.07 21.36 30.12
CA GLU A 350 14.66 20.22 29.39
C GLU A 350 14.03 20.01 28.00
N ASN A 351 12.94 20.74 27.68
CA ASN A 351 12.17 20.55 26.46
C ASN A 351 12.79 21.29 25.26
N TYR A 352 14.04 21.00 24.91
CA TYR A 352 14.71 21.55 23.72
C TYR A 352 15.64 20.54 23.05
N PHE A 353 15.96 20.77 21.78
CA PHE A 353 17.02 20.06 21.06
C PHE A 353 17.67 21.00 20.02
N TRP A 354 18.81 20.59 19.45
CA TRP A 354 19.42 21.31 18.33
C TRP A 354 19.15 20.57 17.02
N SER A 355 18.93 21.31 15.93
CA SER A 355 18.64 20.75 14.60
C SER A 355 19.73 19.81 14.06
N ASP A 356 20.93 19.84 14.63
CA ASP A 356 22.09 18.99 14.30
C ASP A 356 22.39 17.93 15.39
N SER A 357 21.60 17.84 16.46
CA SER A 357 21.78 16.83 17.51
C SER A 357 21.57 15.40 17.02
N HIS A 358 20.89 15.23 15.87
CA HIS A 358 20.63 13.93 15.26
C HIS A 358 21.19 13.94 13.83
N PRO A 359 22.15 13.06 13.49
CA PRO A 359 22.82 13.09 12.18
C PRO A 359 21.87 12.78 11.03
N ASP A 360 20.86 11.93 11.27
CA ASP A 360 19.83 11.57 10.29
C ASP A 360 18.69 12.61 10.23
N GLY A 361 18.74 13.67 11.05
CA GLY A 361 17.67 14.66 11.18
C GLY A 361 16.52 14.22 12.08
N VAL A 362 15.54 15.12 12.20
CA VAL A 362 14.38 15.02 13.09
C VAL A 362 13.09 15.29 12.31
N GLY A 363 12.05 14.53 12.63
CA GLY A 363 10.69 14.73 12.12
C GLY A 363 9.81 15.41 13.14
N MET A 364 9.10 16.46 12.73
CA MET A 364 8.09 17.15 13.53
C MET A 364 6.69 16.91 12.98
N GLU A 365 5.86 16.18 13.72
CA GLU A 365 4.44 15.95 13.42
C GLU A 365 3.59 17.10 14.01
N PRO A 366 2.84 17.87 13.21
CA PRO A 366 1.95 18.91 13.73
C PRO A 366 0.77 18.30 14.48
N ARG A 367 0.35 18.94 15.59
CA ARG A 367 -0.74 18.46 16.44
C ARG A 367 -1.75 19.57 16.71
N ALA A 368 -2.99 19.34 16.30
CA ALA A 368 -4.14 20.21 16.52
C ALA A 368 -5.06 19.70 17.62
N VAL A 369 -5.30 18.39 17.66
CA VAL A 369 -6.23 17.74 18.58
C VAL A 369 -5.50 16.83 19.56
N HIS A 370 -5.89 16.91 20.84
CA HIS A 370 -5.30 16.17 21.95
C HIS A 370 -6.39 15.38 22.70
N PRO A 371 -6.02 14.31 23.44
CA PRO A 371 -6.93 13.66 24.37
C PRO A 371 -7.58 14.68 25.32
N ASP A 372 -8.80 14.38 25.75
CA ASP A 372 -9.62 15.17 26.67
C ASP A 372 -10.12 16.53 26.14
N MET A 373 -9.77 16.91 24.92
CA MET A 373 -10.39 18.07 24.26
C MET A 373 -11.89 17.85 24.07
N LYS A 374 -12.67 18.85 24.47
CA LYS A 374 -14.14 18.84 24.39
C LYS A 374 -14.63 19.76 23.29
N PHE A 375 -15.75 19.40 22.69
CA PHE A 375 -16.33 20.10 21.55
C PHE A 375 -17.84 20.18 21.69
N THR A 376 -18.42 21.29 21.27
CA THR A 376 -19.84 21.35 20.88
C THR A 376 -19.97 21.02 19.40
N VAL A 377 -20.89 20.14 19.06
CA VAL A 377 -21.16 19.70 17.69
C VAL A 377 -22.35 20.48 17.14
N THR A 378 -22.16 21.14 16.02
CA THR A 378 -23.20 21.88 15.30
C THR A 378 -23.40 21.30 13.90
N GLY A 379 -24.61 21.46 13.36
CA GLY A 379 -24.94 21.11 11.97
C GLY A 379 -26.11 21.95 11.48
N ASN A 380 -26.04 22.43 10.24
CA ASN A 380 -27.02 23.35 9.64
C ASN A 380 -27.36 24.57 10.52
N GLY A 381 -26.40 25.06 11.31
CA GLY A 381 -26.57 26.21 12.20
C GLY A 381 -27.20 25.92 13.57
N GLY A 382 -27.61 24.67 13.85
CA GLY A 382 -28.14 24.24 15.15
C GLY A 382 -27.12 23.49 16.01
N LEU A 383 -27.29 23.54 17.34
CA LEU A 383 -26.55 22.69 18.28
C LEU A 383 -27.12 21.27 18.22
N LEU A 384 -26.26 20.30 17.90
CA LEU A 384 -26.61 18.89 17.77
C LEU A 384 -26.11 18.04 18.93
N GLY A 385 -25.08 18.49 19.65
CA GLY A 385 -24.59 17.76 20.81
C GLY A 385 -23.16 18.11 21.21
N GLU A 386 -22.47 17.14 21.80
CA GLU A 386 -21.14 17.30 22.38
C GLU A 386 -20.23 16.13 22.01
N ALA A 387 -18.93 16.39 21.95
CA ALA A 387 -17.92 15.37 21.73
C ALA A 387 -16.70 15.60 22.63
N MET A 388 -16.07 14.52 23.07
CA MET A 388 -14.83 14.54 23.83
C MET A 388 -13.84 13.56 23.22
N VAL A 389 -12.62 13.99 22.99
CA VAL A 389 -11.57 13.15 22.40
C VAL A 389 -11.10 12.14 23.42
N PHE A 390 -11.31 10.85 23.13
CA PHE A 390 -10.82 9.74 23.94
C PHE A 390 -9.37 9.40 23.56
N ARG A 391 -9.09 9.26 22.26
CA ARG A 391 -7.75 8.94 21.74
C ARG A 391 -7.43 9.73 20.49
N ALA A 392 -6.19 10.16 20.39
CA ALA A 392 -5.64 10.86 19.24
C ALA A 392 -4.32 10.20 18.77
N ASP A 393 -4.31 8.87 18.71
CA ASP A 393 -3.09 8.09 18.52
C ASP A 393 -2.57 8.13 17.08
N LEU A 394 -3.48 8.34 16.11
CA LEU A 394 -3.12 8.43 14.71
C LEU A 394 -2.38 9.74 14.40
N PRO A 395 -1.49 9.73 13.39
CA PRO A 395 -0.83 10.92 12.92
C PRO A 395 -1.80 11.99 12.45
N GLN A 396 -1.47 13.25 12.71
CA GLN A 396 -2.19 14.40 12.16
C GLN A 396 -1.35 15.03 11.05
N VAL A 397 -1.99 15.35 9.92
CA VAL A 397 -1.31 15.71 8.67
C VAL A 397 -1.65 17.14 8.30
N GLU A 398 -0.64 18.01 8.18
CA GLU A 398 -0.88 19.37 7.70
C GLU A 398 -1.16 19.36 6.19
N GLU A 399 -2.33 19.85 5.80
CA GLU A 399 -2.73 20.00 4.39
C GLU A 399 -2.27 21.33 3.82
N LYS A 400 -2.43 22.42 4.59
CA LYS A 400 -2.03 23.76 4.18
C LYS A 400 -1.76 24.71 5.35
N THR A 401 -0.88 25.68 5.10
CA THR A 401 -0.64 26.84 5.97
C THR A 401 -0.92 28.13 5.19
N GLU A 402 -1.68 29.04 5.80
CA GLU A 402 -2.04 30.35 5.25
C GLU A 402 -1.62 31.48 6.20
N TYR A 403 -1.07 32.56 5.63
CA TYR A 403 -0.72 33.78 6.36
C TYR A 403 -1.71 34.89 6.02
N VAL A 404 -2.59 35.22 6.97
CA VAL A 404 -3.75 36.09 6.75
C VAL A 404 -3.52 37.44 7.43
N ASP A 405 -3.71 38.53 6.68
CA ASP A 405 -3.66 39.88 7.23
C ASP A 405 -4.85 40.11 8.17
N VAL A 406 -4.57 40.69 9.35
CA VAL A 406 -5.60 40.97 10.36
C VAL A 406 -5.86 42.48 10.41
N PRO A 407 -7.09 42.93 10.10
CA PRO A 407 -7.43 44.34 10.14
C PRO A 407 -7.06 44.97 11.49
N GLY A 408 -6.31 46.07 11.46
CA GLY A 408 -5.92 46.82 12.65
C GLY A 408 -4.78 46.22 13.48
N LYS A 409 -4.16 45.10 13.07
CA LYS A 409 -2.98 44.53 13.76
C LYS A 409 -1.74 44.56 12.88
N ARG A 410 -0.58 44.81 13.50
CA ARG A 410 0.73 44.70 12.85
C ARG A 410 1.15 43.22 12.84
N GLY A 411 1.18 42.62 11.66
CA GLY A 411 1.59 41.22 11.46
C GLY A 411 0.46 40.35 10.89
N LYS A 412 0.79 39.11 10.52
CA LYS A 412 -0.14 38.14 9.93
C LYS A 412 -0.55 37.08 10.94
N ALA A 413 -1.82 36.71 10.94
CA ALA A 413 -2.27 35.49 11.61
C ALA A 413 -1.82 34.28 10.79
N VAL A 414 -1.44 33.20 11.48
CA VAL A 414 -1.06 31.94 10.84
C VAL A 414 -2.20 30.95 11.02
N GLN A 415 -2.73 30.42 9.92
CA GLN A 415 -3.76 29.40 9.92
C GLN A 415 -3.19 28.09 9.37
N LYS A 416 -3.37 27.01 10.13
CA LYS A 416 -3.03 25.65 9.70
C LYS A 416 -4.30 24.83 9.56
N TYR A 417 -4.36 24.07 8.49
CA TYR A 417 -5.43 23.12 8.22
C TYR A 417 -4.81 21.74 8.34
N ILE A 418 -5.21 21.02 9.38
CA ILE A 418 -4.59 19.77 9.79
C ILE A 418 -5.65 18.69 9.74
N GLN A 419 -5.45 17.69 8.89
CA GLN A 419 -6.29 16.52 8.83
C GLN A 419 -6.11 15.68 10.11
N VAL A 420 -7.23 15.36 10.76
CA VAL A 420 -7.25 14.62 12.02
C VAL A 420 -8.11 13.37 11.91
N HIS A 421 -7.65 12.30 12.54
CA HIS A 421 -8.38 11.05 12.72
C HIS A 421 -8.29 10.66 14.19
N VAL A 422 -9.39 10.83 14.92
CA VAL A 422 -9.44 10.65 16.37
C VAL A 422 -10.57 9.71 16.77
N THR A 423 -10.47 9.13 17.96
CA THR A 423 -11.59 8.42 18.58
C THR A 423 -12.21 9.33 19.63
N CYS A 424 -13.51 9.55 19.54
CA CYS A 424 -14.24 10.44 20.43
C CYS A 424 -15.41 9.72 21.12
N HIS A 425 -15.70 10.13 22.34
CA HIS A 425 -17.01 9.97 22.96
C HIS A 425 -17.94 11.06 22.42
N VAL A 426 -19.00 10.68 21.72
CA VAL A 426 -19.89 11.62 21.04
C VAL A 426 -21.32 11.41 21.53
N LYS A 427 -21.97 12.51 21.88
CA LYS A 427 -23.36 12.57 22.35
C LYS A 427 -24.13 13.48 21.40
N LEU A 428 -25.05 12.94 20.62
CA LEU A 428 -25.87 13.69 19.66
C LEU A 428 -27.35 13.59 19.99
N ALA A 429 -28.09 14.67 19.77
CA ALA A 429 -29.54 14.69 19.82
C ALA A 429 -30.10 14.13 18.51
N THR A 430 -30.79 12.99 18.58
CA THR A 430 -31.52 12.41 17.45
C THR A 430 -32.78 13.23 17.18
N THR A 431 -32.88 13.86 16.01
CA THR A 431 -34.11 14.55 15.58
C THR A 431 -35.19 13.52 15.25
N GLY A 432 -36.06 13.23 16.22
CA GLY A 432 -37.33 12.53 16.01
C GLY A 432 -37.59 11.39 16.98
N GLY A 433 -38.39 11.65 18.01
CA GLY A 433 -38.92 10.64 18.92
C GLY A 433 -38.44 10.82 20.36
N GLY A 434 -39.37 11.23 21.25
CA GLY A 434 -39.06 11.57 22.63
C GLY A 434 -38.52 10.38 23.43
N SER A 435 -37.27 10.49 23.86
CA SER A 435 -36.82 10.04 25.17
C SER A 435 -35.47 10.68 25.48
N VAL A 436 -35.35 11.09 26.73
CA VAL A 436 -34.23 11.83 27.32
C VAL A 436 -33.15 10.82 27.70
N ASP A 437 -32.33 10.40 26.74
CA ASP A 437 -31.01 9.84 27.01
C ASP A 437 -30.19 9.83 25.71
N SER A 438 -29.44 10.89 25.46
CA SER A 438 -28.46 10.86 24.36
C SER A 438 -27.32 9.96 24.82
N GLU A 439 -27.36 8.68 24.43
CA GLU A 439 -26.29 7.72 24.71
C GLU A 439 -24.95 8.24 24.17
N VAL A 440 -23.90 8.07 24.98
CA VAL A 440 -22.53 8.42 24.59
C VAL A 440 -21.97 7.28 23.74
N HIS A 441 -21.65 7.59 22.49
CA HIS A 441 -21.13 6.64 21.54
C HIS A 441 -19.63 6.84 21.37
N LEU A 442 -18.84 5.76 21.51
CA LEU A 442 -17.43 5.78 21.13
C LEU A 442 -17.31 5.59 19.62
N MET A 443 -16.80 6.59 18.91
CA MET A 443 -16.73 6.56 17.44
C MET A 443 -15.44 7.15 16.89
N LYS A 444 -15.03 6.69 15.70
CA LYS A 444 -13.97 7.34 14.95
C LYS A 444 -14.53 8.57 14.26
N VAL A 445 -13.81 9.67 14.41
CA VAL A 445 -14.12 10.98 13.86
C VAL A 445 -12.93 11.41 13.00
N SER A 446 -13.19 11.69 11.73
CA SER A 446 -12.20 12.28 10.83
C SER A 446 -12.64 13.67 10.40
N GLY A 447 -11.72 14.60 10.21
CA GLY A 447 -12.05 15.93 9.68
C GLY A 447 -10.83 16.83 9.59
N THR A 448 -11.05 18.07 9.18
CA THR A 448 -9.99 19.07 9.03
C THR A 448 -10.04 20.07 10.19
N ALA A 449 -9.01 20.07 11.02
CA ALA A 449 -8.84 21.00 12.13
C ALA A 449 -8.23 22.32 11.65
N LEU A 450 -8.92 23.43 11.88
CA LEU A 450 -8.40 24.78 11.66
C LEU A 450 -7.76 25.31 12.95
N VAL A 451 -6.44 25.45 12.95
CA VAL A 451 -5.68 26.02 14.08
C VAL A 451 -5.17 27.39 13.69
N ARG A 452 -5.42 28.41 14.51
CA ARG A 452 -5.08 29.80 14.21
C ARG A 452 -4.24 30.43 15.32
N LYS A 453 -3.13 31.05 14.95
CA LYS A 453 -2.30 31.89 15.81
C LYS A 453 -2.46 33.35 15.40
N GLU A 454 -2.94 34.18 16.32
CA GLU A 454 -2.98 35.63 16.14
C GLU A 454 -1.58 36.27 16.29
N PRO A 455 -1.30 37.43 15.67
CA PRO A 455 0.01 38.07 15.72
C PRO A 455 0.49 38.40 17.14
N ASP A 456 -0.46 38.76 18.01
CA ASP A 456 -0.26 39.16 19.42
C ASP A 456 -0.34 37.99 20.41
N GLN A 457 -0.61 36.77 19.91
CA GLN A 457 -0.70 35.59 20.76
C GLN A 457 0.54 34.71 20.66
N ALA A 458 1.01 34.26 21.81
CA ALA A 458 2.14 33.33 21.92
C ALA A 458 1.79 31.91 21.44
N ALA A 459 0.52 31.51 21.57
CA ALA A 459 0.04 30.18 21.21
C ALA A 459 -1.15 30.25 20.24
N ALA A 460 -1.18 29.30 19.32
CA ALA A 460 -2.30 29.06 18.44
C ALA A 460 -3.45 28.40 19.20
N LYS A 461 -4.68 28.61 18.72
CA LYS A 461 -5.88 27.98 19.24
C LYS A 461 -6.57 27.19 18.15
N LEU A 462 -7.13 26.04 18.52
CA LEU A 462 -8.07 25.32 17.66
C LEU A 462 -9.32 26.19 17.51
N VAL A 463 -9.74 26.45 16.27
CA VAL A 463 -10.92 27.27 15.97
C VAL A 463 -12.14 26.38 15.77
N LYS A 464 -11.99 25.32 14.97
CA LYS A 464 -13.02 24.33 14.68
C LYS A 464 -12.42 23.11 13.99
N VAL A 465 -13.13 21.99 14.01
CA VAL A 465 -12.93 20.85 13.10
C VAL A 465 -14.15 20.78 12.19
N PHE A 466 -13.94 20.81 10.88
CA PHE A 466 -15.00 20.81 9.87
C PHE A 466 -14.76 19.67 8.86
N ASN A 467 -15.68 19.48 7.91
CA ASN A 467 -15.69 18.32 7.01
C ASN A 467 -15.66 17.01 7.80
N VAL A 468 -16.46 16.93 8.87
CA VAL A 468 -16.40 15.82 9.81
C VAL A 468 -17.12 14.59 9.26
N GLY A 469 -16.41 13.47 9.22
CA GLY A 469 -16.94 12.14 8.94
C GLY A 469 -16.96 11.25 10.19
N LEU A 470 -18.02 10.45 10.34
CA LEU A 470 -18.23 9.52 11.45
C LEU A 470 -18.28 8.07 10.94
N ASP A 471 -17.68 7.13 11.66
CA ASP A 471 -17.56 5.70 11.25
C ASP A 471 -18.79 4.83 11.63
N SER A 472 -19.98 5.41 11.86
CA SER A 472 -21.16 4.70 12.40
C SER A 472 -22.44 4.86 11.57
N GLN A 473 -23.50 4.09 11.89
CA GLN A 473 -24.84 4.23 11.28
C GLN A 473 -25.43 5.65 11.42
N LEU A 474 -24.98 6.44 12.42
CA LEU A 474 -25.34 7.85 12.53
C LEU A 474 -24.85 8.67 11.32
N ASN A 475 -23.74 8.28 10.70
CA ASN A 475 -23.27 8.92 9.46
C ASN A 475 -24.29 8.76 8.33
N LEU A 476 -25.03 7.64 8.27
CA LEU A 476 -26.11 7.48 7.29
C LEU A 476 -27.24 8.49 7.53
N LEU A 477 -27.60 8.75 8.80
CA LEU A 477 -28.64 9.74 9.14
C LEU A 477 -28.25 11.15 8.67
N PHE A 478 -27.00 11.57 8.88
CA PHE A 478 -26.54 12.90 8.46
C PHE A 478 -26.17 12.99 6.97
N ALA A 479 -25.73 11.88 6.36
CA ALA A 479 -25.49 11.80 4.92
C ALA A 479 -26.79 11.89 4.12
N HIS A 480 -27.88 11.27 4.61
CA HIS A 480 -29.21 11.39 4.00
C HIS A 480 -29.78 12.81 4.12
N SER A 481 -29.44 13.55 5.19
CA SER A 481 -29.90 14.92 5.42
C SER A 481 -28.93 16.00 4.92
N GLN A 482 -27.85 15.64 4.20
CA GLN A 482 -26.79 16.55 3.72
C GLN A 482 -26.28 17.54 4.79
N THR A 483 -26.26 17.11 6.05
CA THR A 483 -25.94 18.00 7.17
C THR A 483 -24.43 18.02 7.40
N GLU A 484 -23.79 19.17 7.16
CA GLU A 484 -22.36 19.34 7.41
C GLU A 484 -22.11 19.56 8.90
N LEU A 485 -21.41 18.61 9.53
CA LEU A 485 -21.05 18.68 10.94
C LEU A 485 -19.80 19.53 11.16
N THR A 486 -19.85 20.42 12.17
CA THR A 486 -18.71 21.20 12.64
C THR A 486 -18.55 21.03 14.16
N PHE A 487 -17.33 20.77 14.60
CA PHE A 487 -16.98 20.62 16.01
C PHE A 487 -16.26 21.91 16.45
N HIS A 488 -16.84 22.61 17.42
CA HIS A 488 -16.27 23.82 17.98
C HIS A 488 -15.64 23.49 19.34
N PRO A 489 -14.35 23.78 19.56
CA PRO A 489 -13.70 23.45 20.81
C PRO A 489 -14.31 24.25 21.96
N LEU A 490 -14.55 23.56 23.07
CA LEU A 490 -14.87 24.18 24.34
C LEU A 490 -13.58 24.66 25.03
N PRO A 491 -13.65 25.78 25.78
CA PRO A 491 -12.49 26.36 26.45
C PRO A 491 -11.87 25.44 27.52
#